data_AF-A0A962B4B5-F1
#
_entry.id   AF-A0A962B4B5-F1
#
_cell.length_a   1.000
_cell.length_b   1.000
_cell.length_c   1.000
_cell.angle_alpha   90.00
_cell.angle_beta   90.00
_cell.angle_gamma   90.00
#
_symmetry.space_group_name_H-M   'P 1'
#
loop_
_entity.id
_entity.type
_entity.pdbx_description
1 polymer ?
#
loop_
_entity_poly.entity_id
_entity_poly.type
_entity_poly.pdbx_seq_one_letter_code
_entity_poly.pdbx_strand_id
1 'polypeptide(L)'
;MRYLPLEPADRTAMLAAIGVAGVDELFAAVPKDKLLAELAELPRAKGELEVERELGRLAARNTPAGAVPFFIGAGAYRHHVPATVDHLIQRSEFLTSYTPYQPEITQGTLQYLFEFQTQVALLTGMDVANASMYDGSTSAAEAVLMAHRVTRRKKAIVSGGLHPQYLDVIQTLAHHGGSTVDALPVDPTGAEDIAARIDRETSCVVVQYPSVFGQIRDLTPIADAAHAAGALLVVVVTEVVALGALRSPGAMGADIVAAEGQSIGNGLNFGGPYVGLFATRDKLVRQMPGRLAGETVDAEGRRGYVLTLSTR
;
A
#
# COMPACT_ATOMS: atom_id res chain seq x y z
N MET A 1 -17.11 23.98 13.41
CA MET A 1 -15.67 24.21 13.21
C MET A 1 -15.41 25.33 12.20
N ARG A 2 -14.41 26.21 12.42
CA ARG A 2 -14.06 27.29 11.48
C ARG A 2 -12.91 26.84 10.60
N TYR A 3 -13.19 26.58 9.32
CA TYR A 3 -12.17 26.08 8.37
C TYR A 3 -11.17 27.17 7.96
N LEU A 4 -11.64 28.40 7.80
CA LEU A 4 -10.82 29.53 7.39
C LEU A 4 -10.28 30.25 8.63
N PRO A 5 -8.96 30.27 8.87
CA PRO A 5 -8.38 30.86 10.06
C PRO A 5 -8.37 32.40 10.00
N LEU A 6 -8.42 32.97 8.78
CA LEU A 6 -8.34 34.41 8.55
C LEU A 6 -9.68 35.12 8.78
N GLU A 7 -9.64 36.18 9.58
CA GLU A 7 -10.73 37.14 9.78
C GLU A 7 -10.86 38.10 8.59
N PRO A 8 -12.01 38.80 8.45
CA PRO A 8 -12.16 39.86 7.46
C PRO A 8 -11.08 40.96 7.54
N ALA A 9 -10.61 41.27 8.75
CA ALA A 9 -9.54 42.24 8.98
C ALA A 9 -8.20 41.78 8.41
N ASP A 10 -7.83 40.50 8.62
CA ASP A 10 -6.60 39.92 8.07
C ASP A 10 -6.61 39.99 6.54
N ARG A 11 -7.74 39.60 5.93
CA ARG A 11 -7.92 39.64 4.46
C ARG A 11 -7.77 41.04 3.92
N THR A 12 -8.35 42.03 4.59
CA THR A 12 -8.25 43.45 4.18
C THR A 12 -6.80 43.93 4.22
N ALA A 13 -6.07 43.62 5.30
CA ALA A 13 -4.65 43.97 5.43
C ALA A 13 -3.78 43.29 4.36
N MET A 14 -4.04 42.01 4.07
CA MET A 14 -3.33 41.25 3.04
C MET A 14 -3.57 41.81 1.63
N LEU A 15 -4.81 42.15 1.28
CA LEU A 15 -5.16 42.73 -0.03
C LEU A 15 -4.51 44.11 -0.21
N ALA A 16 -4.54 44.95 0.84
CA ALA A 16 -3.88 46.26 0.82
C ALA A 16 -2.36 46.15 0.64
N ALA A 17 -1.72 45.17 1.29
CA ALA A 17 -0.27 44.95 1.20
C ALA A 17 0.22 44.60 -0.21
N ILE A 18 -0.60 43.89 -0.99
CA ILE A 18 -0.30 43.51 -2.38
C ILE A 18 -0.92 44.46 -3.42
N GLY A 19 -1.67 45.48 -2.98
CA GLY A 19 -2.19 46.55 -3.83
C GLY A 19 -3.38 46.17 -4.71
N VAL A 20 -4.18 45.16 -4.32
CA VAL A 20 -5.38 44.75 -5.07
C VAL A 20 -6.65 45.17 -4.34
N ALA A 21 -7.71 45.48 -5.08
CA ALA A 21 -8.96 45.97 -4.47
C ALA A 21 -9.86 44.83 -3.93
N GLY A 22 -9.62 43.60 -4.35
CA GLY A 22 -10.46 42.47 -3.96
C GLY A 22 -9.89 41.11 -4.38
N VAL A 23 -10.54 40.04 -3.89
CA VAL A 23 -10.12 38.66 -4.15
C VAL A 23 -10.14 38.31 -5.63
N ASP A 24 -11.08 38.86 -6.40
CA ASP A 24 -11.23 38.56 -7.84
C ASP A 24 -10.00 38.98 -8.66
N GLU A 25 -9.29 40.03 -8.24
CA GLU A 25 -8.05 40.48 -8.91
C GLU A 25 -6.90 39.48 -8.75
N LEU A 26 -6.93 38.63 -7.72
CA LEU A 26 -5.96 37.53 -7.56
C LEU A 26 -6.10 36.47 -8.64
N PHE A 27 -7.26 36.40 -9.29
CA PHE A 27 -7.58 35.43 -10.34
C PHE A 27 -7.57 36.04 -11.75
N ALA A 28 -7.06 37.28 -11.92
CA ALA A 28 -7.05 37.96 -13.22
C ALA A 28 -6.30 37.22 -14.33
N ALA A 29 -5.38 36.32 -13.99
CA ALA A 29 -4.66 35.46 -14.93
C ALA A 29 -5.52 34.30 -15.49
N VAL A 30 -6.65 33.97 -14.84
CA VAL A 30 -7.58 32.95 -15.33
C VAL A 30 -8.43 33.57 -16.45
N PRO A 31 -8.44 32.99 -17.66
CA PRO A 31 -9.26 33.51 -18.75
C PRO A 31 -10.74 33.57 -18.36
N LYS A 32 -11.42 34.68 -18.66
CA LYS A 32 -12.80 34.93 -18.23
C LYS A 32 -13.79 33.87 -18.72
N ASP A 33 -13.55 33.30 -19.90
CA ASP A 33 -14.37 32.22 -20.49
C ASP A 33 -14.15 30.86 -19.82
N LYS A 34 -13.21 30.76 -18.86
CA LYS A 34 -12.96 29.58 -18.03
C LYS A 34 -13.48 29.71 -16.60
N LEU A 35 -13.93 30.89 -16.21
CA LEU A 35 -14.58 31.08 -14.92
C LEU A 35 -15.98 30.47 -14.95
N LEU A 36 -16.37 29.82 -13.86
CA LEU A 36 -17.74 29.36 -13.66
C LEU A 36 -18.64 30.59 -13.53
N ALA A 37 -19.62 30.73 -14.43
CA ALA A 37 -20.60 31.80 -14.36
C ALA A 37 -21.51 31.66 -13.12
N GLU A 38 -21.82 30.42 -12.76
CA GLU A 38 -22.61 30.07 -11.59
C GLU A 38 -21.99 28.85 -10.91
N LEU A 39 -22.14 28.76 -9.59
CA LEU A 39 -21.75 27.57 -8.84
C LEU A 39 -22.70 26.41 -9.18
N ALA A 40 -22.19 25.18 -9.15
CA ALA A 40 -23.04 24.00 -9.25
C ALA A 40 -24.11 24.00 -8.15
N GLU A 41 -25.29 23.45 -8.46
CA GLU A 41 -26.41 23.33 -7.52
C GLU A 41 -26.07 22.32 -6.41
N LEU A 42 -25.39 22.81 -5.37
CA LEU A 42 -24.97 22.04 -4.21
C LEU A 42 -25.46 22.74 -2.92
N PRO A 43 -25.86 21.97 -1.88
CA PRO A 43 -26.14 22.53 -0.57
C PRO A 43 -24.93 23.34 -0.06
N ARG A 44 -25.15 24.60 0.32
CA ARG A 44 -24.03 25.53 0.59
C ARG A 44 -23.27 25.24 1.89
N ALA A 45 -23.97 24.98 2.98
CA ALA A 45 -23.39 24.66 4.28
C ALA A 45 -24.44 24.03 5.20
N LYS A 46 -23.96 23.27 6.19
CA LYS A 46 -24.74 22.77 7.33
C LYS A 46 -23.89 22.93 8.59
N GLY A 47 -24.54 23.09 9.74
CA GLY A 47 -23.86 23.05 11.03
C GLY A 47 -23.25 21.67 11.29
N GLU A 48 -22.21 21.63 12.10
CA GLU A 48 -21.49 20.40 12.46
C GLU A 48 -22.42 19.30 13.00
N LEU A 49 -23.31 19.67 13.93
CA LEU A 49 -24.33 18.76 14.48
C LEU A 49 -25.32 18.24 13.42
N GLU A 50 -25.65 19.05 12.41
CA GLU A 50 -26.55 18.63 11.33
C GLU A 50 -25.86 17.63 10.42
N VAL A 51 -24.59 17.86 10.10
CA VAL A 51 -23.75 16.94 9.31
C VAL A 51 -23.58 15.62 10.04
N GLU A 52 -23.24 15.63 11.32
CA GLU A 52 -23.09 14.41 12.13
C GLU A 52 -24.38 13.57 12.15
N ARG A 53 -25.53 14.20 12.36
CA ARG A 53 -26.82 13.51 12.37
C ARG A 53 -27.15 12.90 11.01
N GLU A 54 -26.89 13.64 9.93
CA GLU A 54 -27.16 13.17 8.58
C GLU A 54 -26.27 11.98 8.20
N LEU A 55 -24.95 12.11 8.41
CA LEU A 55 -23.99 11.04 8.14
C LEU A 55 -24.24 9.82 9.04
N GLY A 56 -24.57 10.03 10.32
CA GLY A 56 -24.93 8.96 11.24
C GLY A 56 -26.16 8.18 10.77
N ARG A 57 -27.20 8.87 10.28
CA ARG A 57 -28.39 8.23 9.70
C ARG A 57 -28.06 7.42 8.44
N LEU A 58 -27.16 7.91 7.60
CA LEU A 58 -26.71 7.18 6.42
C LEU A 58 -25.90 5.94 6.80
N ALA A 59 -24.97 6.07 7.74
CA ALA A 59 -24.15 4.96 8.24
C ALA A 59 -25.01 3.85 8.88
N ALA A 60 -26.09 4.21 9.58
CA ALA A 60 -27.02 3.25 10.20
C ALA A 60 -27.78 2.36 9.19
N ARG A 61 -27.71 2.66 7.88
CA ARG A 61 -28.24 1.79 6.82
C ARG A 61 -27.33 0.61 6.48
N ASN A 62 -26.06 0.66 6.91
CA ASN A 62 -25.10 -0.40 6.69
C ASN A 62 -25.22 -1.48 7.76
N THR A 63 -24.82 -2.71 7.43
CA THR A 63 -24.60 -3.79 8.42
C THR A 63 -23.10 -3.91 8.67
N PRO A 64 -22.59 -3.53 9.86
CA PRO A 64 -21.17 -3.68 10.17
C PRO A 64 -20.76 -5.16 10.15
N ALA A 65 -19.56 -5.47 9.65
CA ALA A 65 -18.98 -6.82 9.71
C ALA A 65 -18.87 -7.37 11.15
N GLY A 66 -18.91 -6.47 12.14
CA GLY A 66 -18.95 -6.80 13.56
C GLY A 66 -20.26 -7.40 14.06
N ALA A 67 -21.38 -7.06 13.39
CA ALA A 67 -22.74 -7.30 13.88
C ALA A 67 -23.33 -8.65 13.45
N VAL A 68 -22.71 -9.33 12.49
CA VAL A 68 -23.16 -10.61 11.94
C VAL A 68 -21.95 -11.54 11.70
N PRO A 69 -22.16 -12.86 11.53
CA PRO A 69 -21.10 -13.74 11.05
C PRO A 69 -20.52 -13.24 9.72
N PHE A 70 -19.21 -13.00 9.69
CA PHE A 70 -18.51 -12.45 8.53
C PHE A 70 -17.27 -13.30 8.23
N PHE A 71 -17.37 -14.17 7.23
CA PHE A 71 -16.34 -15.14 6.85
C PHE A 71 -16.04 -15.13 5.34
N ILE A 72 -16.23 -13.98 4.69
CA ILE A 72 -16.01 -13.83 3.23
C ILE A 72 -14.53 -14.02 2.88
N GLY A 73 -13.61 -13.56 3.75
CA GLY A 73 -12.18 -13.69 3.56
C GLY A 73 -11.69 -12.84 2.39
N ALA A 74 -10.95 -13.45 1.46
CA ALA A 74 -10.54 -12.81 0.20
C ALA A 74 -9.74 -11.51 0.40
N GLY A 75 -8.78 -11.50 1.33
CA GLY A 75 -7.93 -10.32 1.60
C GLY A 75 -8.54 -9.28 2.54
N ALA A 76 -9.74 -9.49 3.06
CA ALA A 76 -10.36 -8.62 4.05
C ALA A 76 -10.86 -9.45 5.25
N TYR A 77 -10.13 -9.39 6.36
CA TYR A 77 -10.36 -10.24 7.52
C TYR A 77 -10.67 -9.40 8.75
N ARG A 78 -11.71 -9.82 9.50
CA ARG A 78 -12.07 -9.15 10.74
C ARG A 78 -11.04 -9.49 11.82
N HIS A 79 -10.25 -8.50 12.22
CA HIS A 79 -9.34 -8.56 13.35
C HIS A 79 -9.75 -7.59 14.46
N HIS A 80 -9.30 -7.86 15.69
CA HIS A 80 -9.43 -6.89 16.78
C HIS A 80 -8.45 -5.74 16.55
N VAL A 81 -8.96 -4.52 16.41
CA VAL A 81 -8.15 -3.30 16.42
C VAL A 81 -8.08 -2.79 17.87
N PRO A 82 -6.89 -2.71 18.49
CA PRO A 82 -6.77 -2.20 19.85
C PRO A 82 -7.21 -0.74 19.93
N ALA A 83 -7.91 -0.37 21.01
CA ALA A 83 -8.36 1.01 21.24
C ALA A 83 -7.21 2.03 21.31
N THR A 84 -5.98 1.57 21.56
CA THR A 84 -4.77 2.41 21.50
C THR A 84 -4.47 2.92 20.08
N VAL A 85 -4.88 2.19 19.03
CA VAL A 85 -4.74 2.64 17.64
C VAL A 85 -5.59 3.88 17.42
N ASP A 86 -6.88 3.83 17.75
CA ASP A 86 -7.79 4.99 17.63
C ASP A 86 -7.29 6.20 18.40
N HIS A 87 -6.77 5.97 19.62
CA HIS A 87 -6.18 7.05 20.42
C HIS A 87 -4.94 7.67 19.76
N LEU A 88 -4.05 6.86 19.18
CA LEU A 88 -2.83 7.36 18.53
C LEU A 88 -3.14 8.12 17.24
N ILE A 89 -4.00 7.59 16.37
CA ILE A 89 -4.29 8.22 15.07
C ILE A 89 -5.08 9.53 15.20
N GLN A 90 -5.69 9.80 16.35
CA GLN A 90 -6.38 11.06 16.63
C GLN A 90 -5.45 12.17 17.16
N ARG A 91 -4.20 11.84 17.53
CA ARG A 91 -3.21 12.83 17.95
C ARG A 91 -2.68 13.60 16.74
N SER A 92 -2.59 14.92 16.85
CA SER A 92 -2.26 15.80 15.72
C SER A 92 -0.91 15.47 15.07
N GLU A 93 0.10 15.09 15.85
CA GLU A 93 1.43 14.71 15.35
C GLU A 93 1.43 13.47 14.44
N PHE A 94 0.42 12.61 14.54
CA PHE A 94 0.21 11.47 13.63
C PHE A 94 -0.78 11.79 12.52
N LEU A 95 -1.82 12.58 12.82
CA LEU A 95 -2.92 12.87 11.90
C LEU A 95 -2.56 13.89 10.83
N THR A 96 -1.76 14.91 11.17
CA THR A 96 -1.54 16.08 10.29
C THR A 96 -0.13 16.14 9.70
N SER A 97 0.80 15.30 10.17
CA SER A 97 2.14 15.24 9.60
C SER A 97 2.11 14.67 8.17
N TYR A 98 3.05 15.13 7.34
CA TYR A 98 3.20 14.65 5.97
C TYR A 98 4.51 13.89 5.80
N THR A 99 4.87 13.59 4.56
CA THR A 99 6.10 12.83 4.25
C THR A 99 7.31 13.45 4.97
N PRO A 100 8.13 12.64 5.67
CA PRO A 100 9.24 13.13 6.52
C PRO A 100 10.45 13.58 5.69
N TYR A 101 10.29 14.68 4.94
CA TYR A 101 11.35 15.26 4.11
C TYR A 101 12.43 15.99 4.90
N GLN A 102 12.12 16.42 6.13
CA GLN A 102 13.02 17.16 7.02
C GLN A 102 13.39 16.26 8.21
N PRO A 103 14.35 15.34 8.04
CA PRO A 103 14.59 14.26 8.99
C PRO A 103 14.89 14.74 10.41
N GLU A 104 15.52 15.89 10.57
CA GLU A 104 15.92 16.49 11.85
C GLU A 104 14.72 16.78 12.77
N ILE A 105 13.54 17.05 12.19
CA ILE A 105 12.30 17.34 12.94
C ILE A 105 11.23 16.25 12.81
N THR A 106 11.56 15.12 12.17
CA THR A 106 10.64 13.99 11.95
C THR A 106 11.21 12.64 12.39
N GLN A 107 12.14 12.63 13.34
CA GLN A 107 12.80 11.40 13.81
C GLN A 107 11.82 10.36 14.38
N GLY A 108 10.77 10.78 15.09
CA GLY A 108 9.75 9.85 15.60
C GLY A 108 9.05 9.08 14.48
N THR A 109 8.71 9.79 13.39
CA THR A 109 8.11 9.18 12.19
C THR A 109 9.06 8.22 11.49
N LEU A 110 10.30 8.65 11.28
CA LEU A 110 11.29 7.84 10.59
C LEU A 110 11.67 6.59 11.40
N GLN A 111 11.70 6.70 12.73
CA GLN A 111 11.95 5.58 13.61
C GLN A 111 10.82 4.54 13.52
N TYR A 112 9.54 4.92 13.68
CA TYR A 112 8.47 3.92 13.62
C TYR A 112 8.35 3.31 12.22
N LEU A 113 8.70 4.04 11.15
CA LEU A 113 8.77 3.48 9.79
C LEU A 113 9.90 2.45 9.66
N PHE A 114 11.07 2.72 10.23
CA PHE A 114 12.18 1.78 10.28
C PHE A 114 11.81 0.52 11.09
N GLU A 115 11.14 0.68 12.23
CA GLU A 115 10.63 -0.43 13.04
C GLU A 115 9.55 -1.24 12.31
N PHE A 116 8.63 -0.56 11.62
CA PHE A 116 7.62 -1.20 10.76
C PHE A 116 8.28 -2.03 9.64
N GLN A 117 9.26 -1.46 8.94
CA GLN A 117 10.03 -2.19 7.93
C GLN A 117 10.71 -3.43 8.52
N THR A 118 11.29 -3.29 9.71
CA THR A 118 11.94 -4.40 10.42
C THR A 118 10.93 -5.50 10.74
N GLN A 119 9.75 -5.15 11.25
CA GLN A 119 8.68 -6.11 11.53
C GLN A 119 8.23 -6.85 10.26
N VAL A 120 8.02 -6.13 9.15
CA VAL A 120 7.63 -6.74 7.87
C VAL A 120 8.72 -7.68 7.34
N ALA A 121 10.00 -7.26 7.39
CA ALA A 121 11.13 -8.10 6.96
C ALA A 121 11.21 -9.39 7.78
N LEU A 122 11.10 -9.30 9.11
CA LEU A 122 11.11 -10.46 10.00
C LEU A 122 9.92 -11.40 9.75
N LEU A 123 8.71 -10.85 9.63
CA LEU A 123 7.48 -11.63 9.40
C LEU A 123 7.50 -12.37 8.06
N THR A 124 8.06 -11.75 7.03
CA THR A 124 8.15 -12.32 5.68
C THR A 124 9.41 -13.18 5.46
N GLY A 125 10.37 -13.15 6.38
CA GLY A 125 11.67 -13.84 6.25
C GLY A 125 12.59 -13.23 5.18
N MET A 126 12.42 -11.92 4.91
CA MET A 126 13.14 -11.18 3.88
C MET A 126 14.18 -10.25 4.51
N ASP A 127 15.08 -9.71 3.69
CA ASP A 127 16.22 -8.92 4.20
C ASP A 127 15.82 -7.45 4.38
N VAL A 128 14.98 -6.92 3.48
CA VAL A 128 14.57 -5.51 3.48
C VAL A 128 13.09 -5.40 3.13
N ALA A 129 12.38 -4.48 3.80
CA ALA A 129 11.02 -4.07 3.45
C ALA A 129 10.94 -2.55 3.25
N ASN A 130 9.95 -2.09 2.48
CA ASN A 130 9.69 -0.66 2.29
C ASN A 130 8.72 -0.09 3.35
N ALA A 131 8.58 1.23 3.35
CA ALA A 131 7.67 1.98 4.22
C ALA A 131 6.24 2.02 3.63
N SER A 132 5.71 0.85 3.25
CA SER A 132 4.37 0.59 2.68
C SER A 132 4.16 0.86 1.18
N MET A 133 3.03 0.36 0.71
CA MET A 133 2.40 0.51 -0.60
C MET A 133 0.90 0.81 -0.39
N TYR A 134 0.18 1.14 -1.47
CA TYR A 134 -1.26 1.50 -1.36
C TYR A 134 -2.13 0.36 -0.83
N ASP A 135 -1.96 -0.86 -1.35
CA ASP A 135 -2.66 -2.07 -0.93
C ASP A 135 -1.88 -3.32 -1.36
N GLY A 136 -2.28 -4.51 -0.91
CA GLY A 136 -1.63 -5.75 -1.29
C GLY A 136 -1.66 -6.06 -2.80
N SER A 137 -2.71 -5.64 -3.50
CA SER A 137 -2.90 -5.94 -4.94
C SER A 137 -1.95 -5.15 -5.84
N THR A 138 -1.79 -3.86 -5.55
CA THR A 138 -0.84 -2.97 -6.20
C THR A 138 0.60 -3.32 -5.83
N SER A 139 0.83 -3.79 -4.60
CA SER A 139 2.12 -4.37 -4.20
C SER A 139 2.49 -5.58 -5.05
N ALA A 140 1.55 -6.47 -5.32
CA ALA A 140 1.77 -7.66 -6.15
C ALA A 140 2.09 -7.29 -7.60
N ALA A 141 1.39 -6.29 -8.17
CA ALA A 141 1.69 -5.80 -9.51
C ALA A 141 3.07 -5.13 -9.60
N GLU A 142 3.46 -4.32 -8.61
CA GLU A 142 4.80 -3.74 -8.56
C GLU A 142 5.90 -4.80 -8.39
N ALA A 143 5.62 -5.91 -7.70
CA ALA A 143 6.56 -7.02 -7.58
C ALA A 143 6.83 -7.68 -8.95
N VAL A 144 5.79 -7.83 -9.78
CA VAL A 144 5.93 -8.32 -11.15
C VAL A 144 6.74 -7.34 -12.00
N LEU A 145 6.43 -6.04 -11.95
CA LEU A 145 7.17 -5.01 -12.69
C LEU A 145 8.64 -4.93 -12.25
N MET A 146 8.89 -5.05 -10.95
CA MET A 146 10.25 -5.12 -10.40
C MET A 146 11.00 -6.35 -10.92
N ALA A 147 10.37 -7.51 -10.94
CA ALA A 147 10.98 -8.73 -11.48
C ALA A 147 11.30 -8.60 -12.97
N HIS A 148 10.43 -7.93 -13.75
CA HIS A 148 10.71 -7.63 -15.15
C HIS A 148 11.97 -6.78 -15.33
N ARG A 149 12.13 -5.73 -14.51
CA ARG A 149 13.34 -4.87 -14.54
C ARG A 149 14.61 -5.63 -14.16
N VAL A 150 14.54 -6.44 -13.11
CA VAL A 150 15.69 -7.22 -12.60
C VAL A 150 16.15 -8.26 -13.62
N THR A 151 15.22 -9.04 -14.18
CA THR A 151 15.53 -10.13 -15.10
C THR A 151 15.68 -9.69 -16.55
N ARG A 152 15.23 -8.46 -16.88
CA ARG A 152 15.11 -7.93 -18.25
C ARG A 152 14.22 -8.80 -19.15
N ARG A 153 13.23 -9.46 -18.55
CA ARG A 153 12.24 -10.32 -19.20
C ARG A 153 10.85 -9.78 -18.90
N LYS A 154 9.85 -10.15 -19.71
CA LYS A 154 8.50 -9.56 -19.66
C LYS A 154 7.37 -10.57 -19.45
N LYS A 155 7.69 -11.84 -19.21
CA LYS A 155 6.68 -12.90 -18.99
C LYS A 155 6.57 -13.22 -17.50
N ALA A 156 5.39 -13.10 -16.93
CA ALA A 156 5.08 -13.59 -15.58
C ALA A 156 4.18 -14.83 -15.66
N ILE A 157 4.48 -15.86 -14.87
CA ILE A 157 3.58 -16.99 -14.64
C ILE A 157 2.79 -16.73 -13.36
N VAL A 158 1.47 -16.90 -13.38
CA VAL A 158 0.62 -16.64 -12.21
C VAL A 158 -0.17 -17.89 -11.84
N SER A 159 -0.07 -18.31 -10.58
CA SER A 159 -0.82 -19.43 -10.01
C SER A 159 -2.34 -19.23 -10.13
N GLY A 160 -3.05 -20.33 -10.38
CA GLY A 160 -4.52 -20.38 -10.36
C GLY A 160 -5.13 -20.24 -8.96
N GLY A 161 -4.31 -20.25 -7.92
CA GLY A 161 -4.69 -20.00 -6.53
C GLY A 161 -4.52 -18.54 -6.07
N LEU A 162 -4.14 -17.62 -6.97
CA LEU A 162 -4.07 -16.19 -6.66
C LEU A 162 -5.47 -15.57 -6.61
N HIS A 163 -5.66 -14.60 -5.71
CA HIS A 163 -6.86 -13.79 -5.63
C HIS A 163 -7.20 -13.13 -6.97
N PRO A 164 -8.44 -13.27 -7.49
CA PRO A 164 -8.80 -12.81 -8.83
C PRO A 164 -8.59 -11.30 -9.03
N GLN A 165 -8.96 -10.46 -8.04
CA GLN A 165 -8.71 -9.01 -8.14
C GLN A 165 -7.21 -8.64 -8.13
N TYR A 166 -6.36 -9.46 -7.52
CA TYR A 166 -4.90 -9.23 -7.58
C TYR A 166 -4.39 -9.56 -8.98
N LEU A 167 -4.91 -10.64 -9.59
CA LEU A 167 -4.63 -10.96 -10.99
C LEU A 167 -5.10 -9.84 -11.93
N ASP A 168 -6.30 -9.29 -11.75
CA ASP A 168 -6.82 -8.18 -12.56
C ASP A 168 -5.91 -6.95 -12.50
N VAL A 169 -5.42 -6.60 -11.30
CA VAL A 169 -4.48 -5.48 -11.10
C VAL A 169 -3.13 -5.77 -11.77
N ILE A 170 -2.57 -6.97 -11.59
CA ILE A 170 -1.33 -7.39 -12.26
C ILE A 170 -1.48 -7.31 -13.78
N GLN A 171 -2.57 -7.85 -14.35
CA GLN A 171 -2.83 -7.84 -15.79
C GLN A 171 -2.98 -6.42 -16.33
N THR A 172 -3.70 -5.56 -15.60
CA THR A 172 -3.91 -4.15 -15.97
C THR A 172 -2.56 -3.41 -16.08
N LEU A 173 -1.69 -3.54 -15.06
CA LEU A 173 -0.38 -2.89 -15.07
C LEU A 173 0.55 -3.51 -16.12
N ALA A 174 0.55 -4.84 -16.26
CA ALA A 174 1.37 -5.54 -17.24
C ALA A 174 1.01 -5.17 -18.69
N HIS A 175 -0.29 -5.04 -19.00
CA HIS A 175 -0.78 -4.64 -20.31
C HIS A 175 -0.23 -3.27 -20.72
N HIS A 176 -0.29 -2.28 -19.83
CA HIS A 176 0.26 -0.95 -20.11
C HIS A 176 1.80 -0.91 -20.16
N GLY A 177 2.48 -1.85 -19.52
CA GLY A 177 3.93 -2.06 -19.60
C GLY A 177 4.40 -2.90 -20.80
N GLY A 178 3.48 -3.38 -21.65
CA GLY A 178 3.80 -4.27 -22.76
C GLY A 178 4.41 -5.60 -22.31
N SER A 179 3.94 -6.13 -21.19
CA SER A 179 4.38 -7.39 -20.57
C SER A 179 3.27 -8.44 -20.64
N THR A 180 3.64 -9.72 -20.58
CA THR A 180 2.72 -10.86 -20.73
C THR A 180 2.51 -11.55 -19.40
N VAL A 181 1.25 -11.81 -19.06
CA VAL A 181 0.84 -12.57 -17.87
C VAL A 181 0.25 -13.89 -18.34
N ASP A 182 0.92 -15.00 -18.05
CA ASP A 182 0.42 -16.35 -18.27
C ASP A 182 -0.18 -16.89 -16.97
N ALA A 183 -1.48 -16.71 -16.81
CA ALA A 183 -2.21 -17.17 -15.64
C ALA A 183 -2.69 -18.62 -15.82
N LEU A 184 -2.41 -19.47 -14.85
CA LEU A 184 -2.93 -20.83 -14.81
C LEU A 184 -4.45 -20.82 -14.52
N PRO A 185 -5.20 -21.81 -15.01
CA PRO A 185 -6.61 -21.96 -14.66
C PRO A 185 -6.82 -22.05 -13.15
N VAL A 186 -7.95 -21.53 -12.68
CA VAL A 186 -8.34 -21.60 -11.27
C VAL A 186 -8.31 -23.04 -10.77
N ASP A 187 -7.58 -23.29 -9.69
CA ASP A 187 -7.43 -24.62 -9.10
C ASP A 187 -7.70 -24.63 -7.58
N PRO A 188 -8.95 -24.91 -7.17
CA PRO A 188 -9.33 -25.05 -5.76
C PRO A 188 -8.77 -26.30 -5.07
N THR A 189 -8.03 -27.17 -5.78
CA THR A 189 -7.39 -28.37 -5.22
C THR A 189 -5.90 -28.16 -4.91
N GLY A 190 -5.25 -27.19 -5.59
CA GLY A 190 -3.84 -26.87 -5.37
C GLY A 190 -2.87 -27.86 -6.02
N ALA A 191 -3.34 -28.61 -7.02
CA ALA A 191 -2.60 -29.61 -7.77
C ALA A 191 -1.94 -29.04 -9.05
N GLU A 192 -2.00 -27.73 -9.26
CA GLU A 192 -1.37 -27.05 -10.40
C GLU A 192 0.14 -27.33 -10.54
N ASP A 193 0.54 -27.70 -11.76
CA ASP A 193 1.94 -27.84 -12.15
C ASP A 193 2.46 -26.50 -12.69
N ILE A 194 2.78 -25.60 -11.76
CA ILE A 194 3.37 -24.29 -12.09
C ILE A 194 4.75 -24.46 -12.73
N ALA A 195 5.54 -25.45 -12.29
CA ALA A 195 6.90 -25.66 -12.75
C ALA A 195 6.95 -25.97 -14.26
N ALA A 196 5.99 -26.73 -14.78
CA ALA A 196 5.87 -27.03 -16.21
C ALA A 196 5.64 -25.80 -17.10
N ARG A 197 5.22 -24.66 -16.54
CA ARG A 197 4.97 -23.41 -17.28
C ARG A 197 6.18 -22.48 -17.33
N ILE A 198 7.20 -22.75 -16.52
CA ILE A 198 8.40 -21.92 -16.40
C ILE A 198 9.31 -22.19 -17.59
N ASP A 199 9.74 -21.13 -18.26
CA ASP A 199 10.69 -21.18 -19.37
C ASP A 199 11.79 -20.11 -19.22
N ARG A 200 12.70 -20.04 -20.20
CA ARG A 200 13.82 -19.08 -20.20
C ARG A 200 13.39 -17.62 -20.41
N GLU A 201 12.17 -17.37 -20.87
CA GLU A 201 11.61 -16.03 -21.03
C GLU A 201 10.86 -15.55 -19.78
N THR A 202 10.63 -16.47 -18.83
CA THR A 202 9.96 -16.17 -17.57
C THR A 202 10.82 -15.25 -16.71
N SER A 203 10.22 -14.14 -16.29
CA SER A 203 10.80 -13.16 -15.37
C SER A 203 10.50 -13.49 -13.91
N CYS A 204 9.27 -13.93 -13.63
CA CYS A 204 8.85 -14.35 -12.31
C CYS A 204 7.68 -15.32 -12.35
N VAL A 205 7.55 -16.01 -11.22
CA VAL A 205 6.39 -16.83 -10.86
C VAL A 205 5.70 -16.16 -9.68
N VAL A 206 4.40 -15.96 -9.78
CA VAL A 206 3.56 -15.35 -8.75
C VAL A 206 2.66 -16.40 -8.12
N VAL A 207 2.75 -16.56 -6.81
CA VAL A 207 1.94 -17.50 -6.03
C VAL A 207 1.37 -16.83 -4.80
N GLN A 208 0.16 -17.21 -4.38
CA GLN A 208 -0.41 -16.72 -3.12
C GLN A 208 -0.20 -17.74 -1.99
N TYR A 209 0.13 -17.25 -0.80
CA TYR A 209 0.39 -18.07 0.38
C TYR A 209 -0.24 -17.48 1.66
N PRO A 210 -1.23 -18.16 2.28
CA PRO A 210 -2.03 -19.26 1.71
C PRO A 210 -2.75 -18.84 0.42
N SER A 211 -3.15 -19.81 -0.41
CA SER A 211 -3.94 -19.52 -1.62
C SER A 211 -5.28 -18.86 -1.28
N VAL A 212 -5.95 -18.29 -2.28
CA VAL A 212 -7.29 -17.71 -2.11
C VAL A 212 -8.33 -18.72 -1.58
N PHE A 213 -8.07 -20.02 -1.79
CA PHE A 213 -8.89 -21.13 -1.29
C PHE A 213 -8.45 -21.66 0.09
N GLY A 214 -7.44 -21.03 0.72
CA GLY A 214 -6.95 -21.38 2.06
C GLY A 214 -5.90 -22.50 2.11
N GLN A 215 -5.45 -23.00 0.96
CA GLN A 215 -4.43 -24.06 0.92
C GLN A 215 -3.06 -23.52 1.32
N ILE A 216 -2.35 -24.33 2.11
CA ILE A 216 -0.97 -24.10 2.53
C ILE A 216 -0.11 -25.16 1.82
N ARG A 217 0.92 -24.72 1.09
CA ARG A 217 1.85 -25.60 0.37
C ARG A 217 3.29 -25.19 0.63
N ASP A 218 4.22 -26.13 0.52
CA ASP A 218 5.65 -25.80 0.45
C ASP A 218 5.95 -25.11 -0.88
N LEU A 219 6.57 -23.94 -0.81
CA LEU A 219 6.93 -23.13 -1.99
C LEU A 219 8.35 -23.45 -2.49
N THR A 220 9.15 -24.19 -1.73
CA THR A 220 10.55 -24.51 -2.07
C THR A 220 10.68 -25.13 -3.47
N PRO A 221 9.85 -26.10 -3.89
CA PRO A 221 9.96 -26.66 -5.24
C PRO A 221 9.67 -25.65 -6.35
N ILE A 222 8.79 -24.68 -6.11
CA ILE A 222 8.48 -23.61 -7.08
C ILE A 222 9.66 -22.63 -7.15
N ALA A 223 10.24 -22.27 -6.00
CA ALA A 223 11.42 -21.42 -5.93
C ALA A 223 12.59 -22.04 -6.71
N ASP A 224 12.90 -23.31 -6.46
CA ASP A 224 13.99 -24.03 -7.14
C ASP A 224 13.79 -24.06 -8.65
N ALA A 225 12.56 -24.34 -9.12
CA ALA A 225 12.24 -24.34 -10.56
C ALA A 225 12.35 -22.94 -11.19
N ALA A 226 11.88 -21.90 -10.50
CA ALA A 226 12.00 -20.52 -10.96
C ALA A 226 13.47 -20.09 -11.06
N HIS A 227 14.26 -20.36 -10.02
CA HIS A 227 15.68 -20.02 -9.95
C HIS A 227 16.51 -20.78 -11.00
N ALA A 228 16.19 -22.05 -11.26
CA ALA A 228 16.84 -22.83 -12.32
C ALA A 228 16.65 -22.23 -13.73
N ALA A 229 15.53 -21.52 -13.96
CA ALA A 229 15.27 -20.77 -15.19
C ALA A 229 15.79 -19.32 -15.15
N GLY A 230 16.34 -18.86 -14.02
CA GLY A 230 16.73 -17.47 -13.78
C GLY A 230 15.56 -16.50 -13.59
N ALA A 231 14.38 -17.02 -13.28
CA ALA A 231 13.20 -16.25 -12.88
C ALA A 231 13.20 -16.02 -11.36
N LEU A 232 12.41 -15.05 -10.89
CA LEU A 232 12.22 -14.77 -9.46
C LEU A 232 10.93 -15.40 -8.94
N LEU A 233 10.90 -15.78 -7.66
CA LEU A 233 9.66 -16.14 -6.98
C LEU A 233 9.07 -14.90 -6.27
N VAL A 234 7.85 -14.53 -6.68
CA VAL A 234 7.01 -13.52 -6.04
C VAL A 234 5.93 -14.22 -5.22
N VAL A 235 5.88 -13.97 -3.93
CA VAL A 235 4.84 -14.52 -3.04
C VAL A 235 3.88 -13.42 -2.59
N VAL A 236 2.60 -13.64 -2.80
CA VAL A 236 1.50 -12.76 -2.37
C VAL A 236 0.90 -13.29 -1.08
N VAL A 237 0.75 -12.45 -0.06
CA VAL A 237 0.14 -12.82 1.23
C VAL A 237 -1.02 -11.90 1.53
N THR A 238 -2.26 -12.40 1.48
CA THR A 238 -3.45 -11.58 1.71
C THR A 238 -3.88 -11.53 3.18
N GLU A 239 -3.28 -12.35 4.04
CA GLU A 239 -3.50 -12.40 5.49
C GLU A 239 -2.14 -12.52 6.19
N VAL A 240 -1.51 -11.38 6.49
CA VAL A 240 -0.13 -11.37 6.98
C VAL A 240 0.03 -11.92 8.40
N VAL A 241 -1.03 -11.90 9.22
CA VAL A 241 -1.00 -12.47 10.58
C VAL A 241 -0.82 -14.00 10.54
N ALA A 242 -1.21 -14.66 9.45
CA ALA A 242 -0.98 -16.10 9.28
C ALA A 242 0.52 -16.47 9.32
N LEU A 243 1.42 -15.56 8.91
CA LEU A 243 2.86 -15.79 8.94
C LEU A 243 3.45 -15.89 10.36
N GLY A 244 2.69 -15.52 11.40
CA GLY A 244 3.06 -15.82 12.78
C GLY A 244 3.01 -17.31 13.12
N ALA A 245 2.27 -18.11 12.35
CA ALA A 245 2.12 -19.56 12.55
C ALA A 245 2.71 -20.40 11.41
N LEU A 246 2.88 -19.80 10.23
CA LEU A 246 3.35 -20.49 9.02
C LEU A 246 4.83 -20.23 8.75
N ARG A 247 5.47 -21.15 8.02
CA ARG A 247 6.84 -20.93 7.54
C ARG A 247 6.83 -19.72 6.61
N SER A 248 7.72 -18.77 6.85
CA SER A 248 7.74 -17.52 6.09
C SER A 248 8.12 -17.75 4.62
N PRO A 249 7.60 -16.94 3.68
CA PRO A 249 7.95 -17.05 2.26
C PRO A 249 9.46 -16.99 2.00
N GLY A 250 10.17 -16.11 2.71
CA GLY A 250 11.60 -15.99 2.58
C GLY A 250 12.36 -17.25 3.02
N ALA A 251 11.88 -17.98 4.01
CA ALA A 251 12.47 -19.27 4.39
C ALA A 251 12.22 -20.39 3.36
N MET A 252 11.32 -20.18 2.39
CA MET A 252 11.01 -21.10 1.28
C MET A 252 11.53 -20.58 -0.08
N GLY A 253 12.46 -19.62 -0.08
CA GLY A 253 13.15 -19.17 -1.29
C GLY A 253 12.48 -18.03 -2.06
N ALA A 254 11.48 -17.34 -1.48
CA ALA A 254 10.93 -16.14 -2.11
C ALA A 254 12.02 -15.07 -2.36
N ASP A 255 11.94 -14.38 -3.50
CA ASP A 255 12.79 -13.23 -3.83
C ASP A 255 12.08 -11.91 -3.50
N ILE A 256 10.77 -11.86 -3.69
CA ILE A 256 9.92 -10.70 -3.42
C ILE A 256 8.65 -11.19 -2.72
N VAL A 257 8.22 -10.48 -1.68
CA VAL A 257 6.96 -10.73 -0.98
C VAL A 257 6.13 -9.46 -1.05
N ALA A 258 4.93 -9.59 -1.61
CA ALA A 258 3.89 -8.56 -1.60
C ALA A 258 2.79 -9.03 -0.64
N ALA A 259 2.33 -8.17 0.27
CA ALA A 259 1.30 -8.58 1.22
C ALA A 259 0.28 -7.48 1.52
N GLU A 260 -0.86 -7.88 2.05
CA GLU A 260 -1.85 -7.00 2.64
C GLU A 260 -1.66 -6.97 4.16
N GLY A 261 -1.38 -5.79 4.69
CA GLY A 261 -1.19 -5.56 6.11
C GLY A 261 -2.46 -5.19 6.86
N GLN A 262 -3.65 -5.24 6.25
CA GLN A 262 -4.92 -4.91 6.93
C GLN A 262 -5.06 -5.57 8.31
N SER A 263 -4.64 -6.84 8.44
CA SER A 263 -4.77 -7.58 9.69
C SER A 263 -3.87 -7.11 10.83
N ILE A 264 -2.89 -6.23 10.58
CA ILE A 264 -2.02 -5.65 11.62
C ILE A 264 -2.60 -4.37 12.24
N GLY A 265 -3.90 -4.39 12.56
CA GLY A 265 -4.56 -3.31 13.29
C GLY A 265 -5.29 -2.27 12.43
N ASN A 266 -5.57 -2.56 11.15
CA ASN A 266 -6.50 -1.76 10.35
C ASN A 266 -7.91 -2.36 10.36
N GLY A 267 -8.92 -1.49 10.46
CA GLY A 267 -10.33 -1.89 10.44
C GLY A 267 -10.83 -2.25 9.04
N LEU A 268 -11.93 -3.02 8.97
CA LEU A 268 -12.64 -3.29 7.72
C LEU A 268 -13.42 -2.05 7.28
N ASN A 269 -12.85 -1.27 6.36
CA ASN A 269 -13.36 0.05 5.97
C ASN A 269 -13.94 0.06 4.55
N PHE A 270 -14.57 -1.05 4.14
CA PHE A 270 -15.16 -1.23 2.79
C PHE A 270 -14.14 -1.04 1.65
N GLY A 271 -12.92 -1.58 1.86
CA GLY A 271 -11.84 -1.61 0.86
C GLY A 271 -10.57 -0.85 1.29
N GLY A 272 -10.64 0.07 2.24
CA GLY A 272 -9.46 0.77 2.74
C GLY A 272 -9.76 2.04 3.55
N PRO A 273 -8.73 2.78 3.99
CA PRO A 273 -7.32 2.56 3.65
C PRO A 273 -6.77 1.32 4.34
N TYR A 274 -6.18 0.43 3.55
CA TYR A 274 -5.35 -0.66 4.06
C TYR A 274 -3.87 -0.31 3.83
N VAL A 275 -2.98 -1.28 3.95
CA VAL A 275 -1.54 -1.04 3.83
C VAL A 275 -0.89 -2.19 3.06
N GLY A 276 -0.47 -1.90 1.83
CA GLY A 276 0.34 -2.83 1.08
C GLY A 276 1.72 -2.95 1.72
N LEU A 277 2.24 -4.17 1.81
CA LEU A 277 3.57 -4.49 2.33
C LEU A 277 4.42 -5.02 1.19
N PHE A 278 5.68 -4.61 1.15
CA PHE A 278 6.61 -5.04 0.11
C PHE A 278 7.98 -5.33 0.72
N ALA A 279 8.44 -6.56 0.57
CA ALA A 279 9.74 -7.01 1.07
C ALA A 279 10.51 -7.80 0.02
N THR A 280 11.84 -7.74 0.06
CA THR A 280 12.70 -8.40 -0.93
C THR A 280 14.08 -8.75 -0.34
N ARG A 281 14.90 -9.42 -1.14
CA ARG A 281 16.30 -9.68 -0.83
C ARG A 281 17.15 -8.42 -0.97
N ASP A 282 18.19 -8.29 -0.16
CA ASP A 282 19.06 -7.10 -0.15
C ASP A 282 19.63 -6.78 -1.55
N LYS A 283 20.04 -7.83 -2.29
CA LYS A 283 20.53 -7.72 -3.69
C LYS A 283 19.56 -7.01 -4.65
N LEU A 284 18.27 -6.95 -4.32
CA LEU A 284 17.20 -6.36 -5.14
C LEU A 284 16.75 -4.97 -4.65
N VAL A 285 17.27 -4.47 -3.52
CA VAL A 285 16.77 -3.25 -2.86
C VAL A 285 16.78 -2.01 -3.77
N ARG A 286 17.74 -1.91 -4.70
CA ARG A 286 17.83 -0.78 -5.65
C ARG A 286 16.72 -0.76 -6.69
N GLN A 287 15.93 -1.83 -6.82
CA GLN A 287 14.77 -1.92 -7.71
C GLN A 287 13.43 -1.88 -6.96
N MET A 288 13.48 -1.85 -5.62
CA MET A 288 12.31 -1.84 -4.74
C MET A 288 11.50 -0.55 -4.93
N PRO A 289 10.16 -0.64 -5.02
CA PRO A 289 9.27 0.53 -5.08
C PRO A 289 9.12 1.20 -3.71
N GLY A 290 8.63 2.44 -3.72
CA GLY A 290 8.28 3.16 -2.50
C GLY A 290 9.48 3.72 -1.72
N ARG A 291 9.23 4.16 -0.49
CA ARG A 291 10.23 4.82 0.36
C ARG A 291 10.87 3.80 1.31
N LEU A 292 12.11 4.05 1.70
CA LEU A 292 12.77 3.31 2.79
C LEU A 292 13.28 4.30 3.82
N ALA A 293 12.91 4.10 5.08
CA ALA A 293 13.63 4.65 6.21
C ALA A 293 14.88 3.82 6.46
N GLY A 294 16.02 4.48 6.67
CA GLY A 294 17.30 3.87 7.00
C GLY A 294 17.94 4.53 8.22
N GLU A 295 18.65 3.74 9.00
CA GLU A 295 19.48 4.22 10.11
C GLU A 295 20.75 4.90 9.57
N THR A 296 21.14 6.00 10.20
CA THR A 296 22.35 6.78 9.91
C THR A 296 22.87 7.45 11.18
N VAL A 297 23.93 8.24 11.07
CA VAL A 297 24.44 9.12 12.13
C VAL A 297 24.32 10.60 11.74
N ASP A 298 24.12 11.47 12.73
CA ASP A 298 24.13 12.92 12.57
C ASP A 298 25.55 13.52 12.61
N ALA A 299 25.65 14.85 12.57
CA ALA A 299 26.93 15.57 12.59
C ALA A 299 27.73 15.37 13.89
N GLU A 300 27.07 15.00 14.99
CA GLU A 300 27.70 14.68 16.28
C GLU A 300 27.92 13.17 16.48
N GLY A 301 27.65 12.34 15.47
CA GLY A 301 27.80 10.89 15.51
C GLY A 301 26.69 10.15 16.27
N ARG A 302 25.58 10.81 16.57
CA ARG A 302 24.42 10.19 17.23
C ARG A 302 23.54 9.49 16.20
N ARG A 303 22.94 8.37 16.58
CA ARG A 303 22.02 7.62 15.72
C ARG A 303 20.80 8.48 15.34
N GLY A 304 20.45 8.47 14.07
CA GLY A 304 19.21 9.03 13.53
C GLY A 304 18.70 8.20 12.35
N TYR A 305 17.56 8.60 11.81
CA TYR A 305 16.91 7.94 10.69
C TYR A 305 16.64 8.93 9.57
N VAL A 306 16.70 8.49 8.32
CA VAL A 306 16.43 9.30 7.12
C VAL A 306 15.66 8.49 6.09
N LEU A 307 14.95 9.15 5.19
CA LEU A 307 14.56 8.51 3.93
C LEU A 307 15.82 8.31 3.07
N THR A 308 16.06 7.07 2.66
CA THR A 308 17.27 6.69 1.93
C THR A 308 16.94 6.09 0.55
N LEU A 309 17.98 5.96 -0.28
CA LEU A 309 17.89 5.46 -1.65
C LEU A 309 16.83 6.21 -2.49
N SER A 310 16.73 7.52 -2.34
CA SER A 310 15.68 8.35 -2.95
C SER A 310 15.78 8.49 -4.48
N THR A 311 16.87 8.02 -5.10
CA THR A 311 17.09 8.07 -6.56
C THR A 311 16.55 6.83 -7.30
N ARG A 312 15.83 5.94 -6.60
CA ARG A 312 15.22 4.73 -7.18
C ARG A 312 14.01 5.04 -8.03
#